data_AF-A0A8T3TQR7-F1
#
_entry.id   AF-A0A8T3TQR7-F1
#
_cell.length_a   1.000
_cell.length_b   1.000
_cell.length_c   1.000
_cell.angle_alpha   90.00
_cell.angle_beta   90.00
_cell.angle_gamma   90.00
#
_symmetry.space_group_name_H-M   'P 1'
#
loop_
_entity.id
_entity.type
_entity.pdbx_description
1 polymer ?
#
loop_
_entity_poly.entity_id
_entity_poly.type
_entity_poly.pdbx_seq_one_letter_code
_entity_poly.pdbx_strand_id
1 'polypeptide(L)'
;MTPHTPQRIDRAGLDDKLRTASDRLMATLDELVELETSKRSMQPGSDEFVDLAKRIEGLAQAALLHTQRQGDLAEDTRAAAGTPAEVKHTIEGTPPRGMDVILGEWRAAERHLQAAETGSPEATLAEADVRRLRDEYRRAQLAAVGDAPAG
;
A
#
# COMPACT_ATOMS: atom_id res chain seq x y z
N MET A 1 -14.47 34.18 -16.76
CA MET A 1 -14.64 33.29 -15.58
C MET A 1 -14.88 31.89 -16.09
N THR A 2 -13.84 31.06 -16.14
CA THR A 2 -13.96 29.65 -16.48
C THR A 2 -14.44 28.91 -15.24
N PRO A 3 -15.52 28.10 -15.30
CA PRO A 3 -15.95 27.33 -14.14
C PRO A 3 -14.88 26.26 -13.82
N HIS A 4 -14.33 26.32 -12.61
CA HIS A 4 -13.53 25.24 -12.04
C HIS A 4 -14.46 24.05 -11.82
N THR A 5 -14.42 23.09 -12.74
CA THR A 5 -15.14 21.82 -12.58
C THR A 5 -14.48 21.11 -11.40
N PRO A 6 -15.20 20.83 -10.29
CA PRO A 6 -14.62 20.04 -9.22
C PRO A 6 -14.21 18.70 -9.80
N GLN A 7 -12.93 18.35 -9.63
CA GLN A 7 -12.37 17.08 -10.07
C GLN A 7 -13.21 15.98 -9.42
N ARG A 8 -14.08 15.31 -10.20
CA ARG A 8 -14.80 14.12 -9.73
C ARG A 8 -13.73 13.16 -9.23
N ILE A 9 -13.75 12.85 -7.94
CA ILE A 9 -12.90 11.81 -7.38
C ILE A 9 -13.22 10.55 -8.16
N ASP A 10 -12.25 10.05 -8.91
CA ASP A 10 -12.41 8.84 -9.72
C ASP A 10 -12.61 7.65 -8.79
N ARG A 11 -13.83 7.10 -8.82
CA ARG A 11 -14.25 6.01 -7.94
C ARG A 11 -13.43 4.74 -8.17
N ALA A 12 -13.06 4.45 -9.42
CA ALA A 12 -12.21 3.30 -9.73
C ALA A 12 -10.82 3.46 -9.06
N GLY A 13 -10.24 4.66 -9.14
CA GLY A 13 -9.00 4.97 -8.46
C GLY A 13 -9.09 4.97 -6.93
N LEU A 14 -10.28 5.11 -6.35
CA LEU A 14 -10.49 5.05 -4.90
C LEU A 14 -10.64 3.60 -4.40
N ASP A 15 -11.40 2.79 -5.14
CA ASP A 15 -11.55 1.36 -4.87
C ASP A 15 -10.17 0.64 -4.97
N ASP A 16 -9.33 1.02 -5.94
CA ASP A 16 -7.94 0.57 -6.06
C ASP A 16 -7.08 0.96 -4.84
N LYS A 17 -7.20 2.22 -4.38
CA LYS A 17 -6.45 2.72 -3.21
C LYS A 17 -6.84 1.97 -1.93
N LEU A 18 -8.12 1.67 -1.75
CA LEU A 18 -8.61 0.88 -0.63
C LEU A 18 -8.05 -0.53 -0.66
N ARG A 19 -8.07 -1.20 -1.82
CA ARG A 19 -7.48 -2.53 -1.96
C ARG A 19 -5.99 -2.53 -1.65
N THR A 20 -5.22 -1.64 -2.27
CA THR A 20 -3.77 -1.55 -2.03
C THR A 20 -3.45 -1.24 -0.57
N ALA A 21 -4.23 -0.36 0.08
CA ALA A 21 -4.07 -0.07 1.50
C ALA A 21 -4.39 -1.30 2.37
N SER A 22 -5.45 -2.04 2.03
CA SER A 22 -5.84 -3.30 2.69
C SER A 22 -4.75 -4.36 2.57
N ASP A 23 -4.29 -4.65 1.37
CA ASP A 23 -3.25 -5.66 1.12
C ASP A 23 -1.96 -5.32 1.88
N ARG A 24 -1.60 -4.02 1.94
CA ARG A 24 -0.42 -3.57 2.68
C ARG A 24 -0.56 -3.77 4.18
N LEU A 25 -1.72 -3.44 4.75
CA LEU A 25 -1.97 -3.66 6.18
C LEU A 25 -1.86 -5.16 6.52
N MET A 26 -2.51 -6.03 5.73
CA MET A 26 -2.46 -7.47 5.94
C MET A 26 -1.02 -8.00 5.92
N ALA A 27 -0.22 -7.60 4.92
CA ALA A 27 1.19 -7.99 4.84
C ALA A 27 2.02 -7.50 6.04
N THR A 28 1.76 -6.28 6.55
CA THR A 28 2.43 -5.77 7.76
C THR A 28 2.02 -6.55 9.01
N LEU A 29 0.76 -6.95 9.13
CA LEU A 29 0.27 -7.77 10.25
C LEU A 29 0.89 -9.16 10.23
N ASP A 30 1.03 -9.78 9.06
CA ASP A 30 1.69 -11.08 8.91
C ASP A 30 3.16 -11.00 9.35
N GLU A 31 3.91 -9.99 8.90
CA GLU A 31 5.31 -9.78 9.32
C GLU A 31 5.43 -9.55 10.84
N LEU A 32 4.50 -8.80 11.44
CA LEU A 32 4.45 -8.59 12.89
C LEU A 32 4.27 -9.92 13.64
N VAL A 33 3.38 -10.79 13.18
CA VAL A 33 3.14 -12.11 13.78
C VAL A 33 4.40 -12.99 13.68
N GLU A 34 5.06 -13.00 12.53
CA GLU A 34 6.30 -13.76 12.32
C GLU A 34 7.44 -13.30 13.25
N LEU A 35 7.66 -11.99 13.34
CA LEU A 35 8.71 -11.42 14.19
C LEU A 35 8.41 -11.62 15.68
N GLU A 36 7.17 -11.43 16.12
CA GLU A 36 6.80 -11.66 17.51
C GLU A 36 6.96 -13.14 17.88
N THR A 37 6.55 -14.05 17.00
CA THR A 37 6.74 -15.49 17.20
C THR A 37 8.22 -15.84 17.32
N SER A 38 9.06 -15.27 16.47
CA SER A 38 10.52 -15.47 16.53
C SER A 38 11.10 -14.94 17.84
N LYS A 39 10.75 -13.71 18.23
CA LYS A 39 11.20 -13.08 19.48
C LYS A 39 10.81 -13.90 20.72
N ARG A 40 9.62 -14.50 20.73
CA ARG A 40 9.14 -15.36 21.84
C ARG A 40 10.00 -16.60 22.08
N SER A 41 10.74 -17.06 21.07
CA SER A 41 11.66 -18.19 21.19
C SER A 41 13.06 -17.80 21.67
N MET A 42 13.35 -16.50 21.77
CA MET A 42 14.66 -15.96 22.13
C MET A 42 14.80 -15.74 23.64
N GLN A 43 16.04 -15.68 24.12
CA GLN A 43 16.32 -15.35 25.51
C GLN A 43 16.01 -13.86 25.77
N PRO A 44 15.15 -13.53 26.75
CA PRO A 44 14.88 -12.14 27.12
C PRO A 44 16.15 -11.41 27.54
N GLY A 45 16.33 -10.19 27.05
CA GLY A 45 17.47 -9.32 27.36
C GLY A 45 18.73 -9.58 26.53
N SER A 46 18.72 -10.53 25.59
CA SER A 46 19.75 -10.63 24.56
C SER A 46 19.67 -9.45 23.57
N ASP A 47 20.78 -9.11 22.93
CA ASP A 47 20.83 -8.05 21.92
C ASP A 47 19.84 -8.31 20.77
N GLU A 48 19.77 -9.56 20.28
CA GLU A 48 18.83 -9.99 19.25
C GLU A 48 17.36 -9.80 19.67
N PHE A 49 17.01 -10.09 20.93
CA PHE A 49 15.68 -9.87 21.47
C PHE A 49 15.31 -8.37 21.46
N VAL A 50 16.25 -7.51 21.87
CA VAL A 50 16.06 -6.06 21.89
C VAL A 50 15.91 -5.50 20.48
N ASP A 51 16.71 -5.98 19.53
CA ASP A 51 16.64 -5.55 18.13
C ASP A 51 15.34 -5.97 17.45
N LEU A 52 14.89 -7.22 17.67
CA LEU A 52 13.56 -7.63 17.19
C LEU A 52 12.45 -6.81 17.84
N ALA A 53 12.54 -6.50 19.14
CA ALA A 53 11.53 -5.68 19.82
C ALA A 53 11.41 -4.28 19.17
N LYS A 54 12.53 -3.62 18.85
CA LYS A 54 12.54 -2.33 18.14
C LYS A 54 11.96 -2.43 16.72
N ARG A 55 12.26 -3.53 16.00
CA ARG A 55 11.70 -3.74 14.66
C ARG A 55 10.19 -3.94 14.70
N ILE A 56 9.71 -4.74 15.66
CA ILE A 56 8.27 -4.95 15.91
C ILE A 56 7.59 -3.62 16.24
N GLU A 57 8.20 -2.79 17.09
CA GLU A 57 7.69 -1.45 17.40
C GLU A 57 7.57 -0.59 16.14
N GLY A 58 8.61 -0.52 15.30
CA GLY A 58 8.58 0.23 14.05
C GLY A 58 7.49 -0.24 13.09
N LEU A 59 7.29 -1.56 12.96
CA LEU A 59 6.22 -2.13 12.13
C LEU A 59 4.83 -1.86 12.72
N ALA A 60 4.67 -1.89 14.04
CA ALA A 60 3.41 -1.57 14.69
C ALA A 60 3.03 -0.09 14.49
N GLN A 61 4.00 0.82 14.53
CA GLN A 61 3.78 2.24 14.18
C GLN A 61 3.37 2.40 12.71
N ALA A 62 4.02 1.66 11.80
CA ALA A 62 3.64 1.65 10.39
C ALA A 62 2.21 1.12 10.17
N ALA A 63 1.84 0.04 10.86
CA ALA A 63 0.49 -0.52 10.82
C ALA A 63 -0.55 0.50 11.31
N LEU A 64 -0.28 1.21 12.42
CA LEU A 64 -1.15 2.28 12.91
C LEU A 64 -1.36 3.36 11.84
N LEU A 65 -0.28 3.83 11.20
CA LEU A 65 -0.38 4.82 10.12
C LEU A 65 -1.20 4.29 8.94
N HIS A 66 -1.05 3.01 8.58
CA HIS A 66 -1.85 2.38 7.52
C HIS A 66 -3.34 2.33 7.88
N THR A 67 -3.69 1.97 9.11
CA THR A 67 -5.09 1.95 9.57
C THR A 67 -5.71 3.34 9.59
N GLN A 68 -4.97 4.38 9.98
CA GLN A 68 -5.44 5.77 9.92
C GLN A 68 -5.74 6.18 8.47
N ARG A 69 -4.83 5.86 7.54
CA ARG A 69 -5.03 6.16 6.12
C ARG A 69 -6.24 5.43 5.52
N GLN A 70 -6.52 4.21 5.95
CA GLN A 70 -7.73 3.50 5.54
C GLN A 70 -9.00 4.16 6.08
N GLY A 71 -8.96 4.70 7.30
CA GLY A 71 -10.04 5.52 7.86
C GLY A 71 -10.36 6.72 6.97
N ASP A 72 -9.33 7.47 6.57
CA ASP A 72 -9.49 8.60 5.64
C ASP A 72 -10.10 8.15 4.30
N LEU A 73 -9.57 7.06 3.71
CA LEU A 73 -10.06 6.53 2.43
C LEU A 73 -11.51 6.04 2.52
N ALA A 74 -11.92 5.50 3.67
CA ALA A 74 -13.30 5.07 3.90
C ALA A 74 -14.26 6.27 3.90
N GLU A 75 -13.89 7.38 4.56
CA GLU A 75 -14.68 8.62 4.52
C GLU A 75 -14.70 9.25 3.13
N ASP A 76 -13.56 9.27 2.42
CA ASP A 76 -13.50 9.72 1.02
C ASP A 76 -14.45 8.90 0.13
N THR A 77 -14.53 7.59 0.36
CA THR A 77 -15.40 6.68 -0.40
C THR A 77 -16.86 6.94 -0.12
N ARG A 78 -17.20 7.21 1.14
CA ARG A 78 -18.54 7.61 1.54
C ARG A 78 -18.94 8.96 0.93
N ALA A 79 -18.03 9.92 0.88
CA ALA A 79 -18.27 11.23 0.26
C ALA A 79 -18.41 11.14 -1.26
N ALA A 80 -17.69 10.24 -1.91
CA ALA A 80 -17.76 10.00 -3.35
C ALA A 80 -18.98 9.15 -3.78
N ALA A 81 -19.53 8.35 -2.88
CA ALA A 81 -20.76 7.60 -3.12
C ALA A 81 -21.96 8.56 -3.07
N GLY A 82 -22.52 8.93 -4.22
CA GLY A 82 -23.72 9.76 -4.29
C GLY A 82 -24.91 9.12 -3.58
N THR A 83 -24.99 7.78 -3.61
CA THR A 83 -25.85 6.96 -2.73
C THR A 83 -25.18 5.61 -2.40
N PRO A 84 -25.51 4.95 -1.26
CA PRO A 84 -24.96 3.63 -0.90
C PRO A 84 -25.20 2.52 -1.94
N ALA A 85 -26.18 2.68 -2.83
CA ALA A 85 -26.55 1.70 -3.86
C ALA A 85 -25.57 1.61 -5.04
N GLU A 86 -24.61 2.53 -5.15
CA GLU A 86 -23.61 2.54 -6.23
C GLU A 86 -22.34 1.73 -5.91
N VAL A 87 -22.15 1.30 -4.66
CA VAL A 87 -21.03 0.44 -4.25
C VAL A 87 -21.35 -1.01 -4.62
N LYS A 88 -20.83 -1.48 -5.76
CA LYS A 88 -21.21 -2.80 -6.32
C LYS A 88 -20.29 -3.95 -5.90
N HIS A 89 -19.11 -3.67 -5.34
CA HIS A 89 -18.10 -4.69 -5.04
C HIS A 89 -17.45 -4.47 -3.67
N THR A 90 -17.10 -5.56 -2.99
CA THR A 90 -16.28 -5.54 -1.77
C THR A 90 -14.83 -5.26 -2.13
N ILE A 91 -14.00 -4.84 -1.16
CA ILE A 91 -12.55 -4.67 -1.38
C ILE A 91 -11.91 -5.97 -1.91
N GLU A 92 -12.36 -7.12 -1.41
CA GLU A 92 -11.94 -8.44 -1.88
C GLU A 92 -12.32 -8.70 -3.33
N GLY A 93 -13.51 -8.26 -3.75
CA GLY A 93 -14.02 -8.40 -5.12
C GLY A 93 -13.43 -7.38 -6.12
N THR A 94 -12.74 -6.34 -5.66
CA THR A 94 -11.97 -5.44 -6.52
C THR A 94 -10.76 -6.20 -7.06
N PRO A 95 -10.59 -6.35 -8.38
CA PRO A 95 -9.42 -7.05 -8.93
C PRO A 95 -8.10 -6.38 -8.50
N PRO A 96 -7.00 -7.15 -8.34
CA PRO A 96 -5.67 -6.56 -8.24
C PRO A 96 -5.40 -5.64 -9.44
N ARG A 97 -4.65 -4.56 -9.21
CA ARG A 97 -4.26 -3.64 -10.28
C ARG A 97 -3.44 -4.38 -11.35
N GLY A 98 -3.72 -4.07 -12.62
CA GLY A 98 -3.00 -4.63 -13.75
C GLY A 98 -1.50 -4.40 -13.63
N MET A 99 -0.70 -5.45 -13.85
CA MET A 99 0.77 -5.37 -13.79
C MET A 99 1.34 -4.32 -14.77
N ASP A 100 0.69 -4.12 -15.91
CA ASP A 100 0.99 -3.10 -16.91
C ASP A 100 0.79 -1.67 -16.38
N VAL A 101 -0.29 -1.45 -15.61
CA VAL A 101 -0.57 -0.16 -14.95
C VAL A 101 0.49 0.13 -13.91
N ILE A 102 0.80 -0.83 -13.04
CA ILE A 102 1.83 -0.68 -12.00
C ILE A 102 3.19 -0.38 -12.62
N LEU A 103 3.58 -1.11 -13.68
CA LEU A 103 4.83 -0.86 -14.40
C LEU A 103 4.88 0.51 -15.07
N GLY A 104 3.75 0.97 -15.61
CA GLY A 104 3.63 2.30 -16.21
C GLY A 104 3.90 3.40 -15.20
N GLU A 105 3.27 3.31 -14.02
CA GLU A 105 3.45 4.23 -12.91
C GLU A 105 4.87 4.16 -12.34
N TRP A 106 5.42 2.95 -12.18
CA TRP A 106 6.78 2.77 -11.67
C TRP A 106 7.79 3.47 -12.58
N ARG A 107 7.72 3.25 -13.90
CA ARG A 107 8.60 3.93 -14.85
C ARG A 107 8.43 5.45 -14.83
N ALA A 108 7.22 5.95 -14.54
CA ALA A 108 6.99 7.38 -14.39
C ALA A 108 7.63 7.93 -13.12
N ALA A 109 7.50 7.23 -11.98
CA ALA A 109 8.16 7.57 -10.73
C ALA A 109 9.70 7.54 -10.84
N GLU A 110 10.26 6.57 -11.58
CA GLU A 110 11.71 6.52 -11.85
C GLU A 110 12.19 7.73 -12.65
N ARG A 111 11.44 8.14 -13.69
CA ARG A 111 11.77 9.35 -14.45
C ARG A 111 11.67 10.61 -13.59
N HIS A 112 10.67 10.70 -12.73
CA HIS A 112 10.56 11.81 -11.77
C HIS A 112 11.74 11.83 -10.80
N LEU A 113 12.14 10.68 -10.26
CA LEU A 113 13.30 10.60 -9.38
C LEU A 113 14.58 11.04 -10.07
N GLN A 114 14.80 10.62 -11.32
CA GLN A 114 15.96 11.03 -12.13
C GLN A 114 15.99 12.52 -12.44
N ALA A 115 14.83 13.17 -12.53
CA ALA A 115 14.71 14.59 -12.80
C ALA A 115 14.76 15.45 -11.52
N ALA A 116 14.52 14.86 -10.35
CA ALA A 116 14.52 15.56 -9.07
C ALA A 116 15.95 15.87 -8.60
N GLU A 117 16.12 16.99 -7.90
CA GLU A 117 17.40 17.35 -7.29
C GLU A 117 17.69 16.41 -6.10
N THR A 118 18.93 15.91 -6.02
CA THR A 118 19.35 15.02 -4.94
C THR A 118 19.13 15.66 -3.57
N GLY A 119 18.42 14.98 -2.68
CA GLY A 119 18.11 15.46 -1.33
C GLY A 119 16.92 16.42 -1.25
N SER A 120 16.25 16.71 -2.37
CA SER A 120 15.00 17.46 -2.36
C SER A 120 13.83 16.66 -1.76
N PRO A 121 12.79 17.36 -1.24
CA PRO A 121 11.53 16.71 -0.86
C PRO A 121 10.92 15.91 -2.02
N GLU A 122 11.01 16.43 -3.24
CA GLU A 122 10.53 15.79 -4.46
C GLU A 122 11.27 14.46 -4.73
N ALA A 123 12.59 14.44 -4.57
CA ALA A 123 13.37 13.20 -4.68
C ALA A 123 12.95 12.18 -3.61
N THR A 124 12.73 12.63 -2.37
CA THR A 124 12.29 11.77 -1.27
C THR A 124 10.92 11.12 -1.55
N LEU A 125 9.97 11.90 -2.08
CA LEU A 125 8.65 11.41 -2.47
C LEU A 125 8.74 10.44 -3.65
N ALA A 126 9.51 10.78 -4.70
CA ALA A 126 9.69 9.93 -5.86
C ALA A 126 10.35 8.59 -5.50
N GLU A 127 11.35 8.59 -4.60
CA GLU A 127 11.93 7.36 -4.06
C GLU A 127 10.91 6.50 -3.30
N ALA A 128 10.07 7.13 -2.47
CA ALA A 128 9.03 6.42 -1.74
C ALA A 128 8.02 5.77 -2.70
N ASP A 129 7.65 6.46 -3.77
CA ASP A 129 6.79 5.92 -4.82
C ASP A 129 7.45 4.78 -5.59
N VAL A 130 8.73 4.90 -5.97
CA VAL A 130 9.49 3.81 -6.61
C VAL A 130 9.50 2.56 -5.72
N ARG A 131 9.82 2.71 -4.43
CA ARG A 131 9.81 1.58 -3.48
C ARG A 131 8.43 0.95 -3.37
N ARG A 132 7.38 1.76 -3.18
CA ARG A 132 5.99 1.30 -3.06
C ARG A 132 5.55 0.53 -4.31
N LEU A 133 5.79 1.07 -5.50
CA LEU A 133 5.36 0.49 -6.78
C LEU A 133 6.12 -0.81 -7.09
N ARG A 134 7.40 -0.89 -6.73
CA ARG A 134 8.18 -2.14 -6.85
C ARG A 134 7.62 -3.26 -5.97
N ASP A 135 7.25 -2.95 -4.73
CA ASP A 135 6.66 -3.94 -3.82
C ASP A 135 5.26 -4.35 -4.28
N GLU A 136 4.47 -3.41 -4.79
CA GLU A 136 3.16 -3.67 -5.39
C GLU A 136 3.25 -4.57 -6.62
N TYR A 137 4.21 -4.31 -7.52
CA TYR A 137 4.46 -5.16 -8.68
C TYR A 137 4.87 -6.58 -8.27
N ARG A 138 5.72 -6.73 -7.25
CA ARG A 138 6.11 -8.06 -6.72
C ARG A 138 4.89 -8.82 -6.21
N ARG A 139 3.99 -8.17 -5.46
CA ARG A 139 2.75 -8.78 -4.97
C ARG A 139 1.84 -9.20 -6.13
N ALA A 140 1.66 -8.34 -7.13
CA ALA A 140 0.87 -8.66 -8.31
C ALA A 140 1.45 -9.86 -9.09
N GLN A 141 2.78 -9.92 -9.23
CA GLN A 141 3.47 -11.04 -9.85
C GLN A 141 3.29 -12.36 -9.07
N LEU A 142 3.41 -12.32 -7.74
CA LEU A 142 3.19 -13.50 -6.89
C LEU A 142 1.74 -14.00 -6.97
N ALA A 143 0.76 -13.10 -6.95
CA ALA A 143 -0.65 -13.44 -7.11
C ALA A 143 -0.93 -14.10 -8.48
N ALA A 144 -0.36 -13.55 -9.56
CA ALA A 144 -0.50 -14.12 -10.90
C ALA A 144 0.13 -15.52 -11.03
N VAL A 145 1.22 -15.79 -10.31
CA VAL A 145 1.86 -17.12 -10.28
C VAL A 145 1.05 -18.12 -9.45
N GLY A 146 0.42 -17.67 -8.36
CA GLY A 146 -0.43 -18.51 -7.51
C GLY A 146 -1.78 -18.91 -8.13
N ASP A 147 -2.28 -18.13 -9.09
CA ASP A 147 -3.53 -18.37 -9.82
C ASP A 147 -3.34 -19.17 -11.14
N ALA A 148 -2.10 -19.54 -11.46
CA ALA A 148 -1.82 -20.39 -12.61
C ALA A 148 -2.31 -21.83 -12.33
N PRO A 149 -3.17 -22.42 -13.18
CA PRO A 149 -3.60 -23.80 -12.97
C PRO A 149 -2.39 -24.72 -13.03
N ALA A 150 -2.28 -25.61 -12.03
CA ALA A 150 -1.32 -26.72 -12.07
C ALA A 150 -1.57 -27.54 -13.34
N GLY A 151 -0.65 -27.44 -14.29
CA GLY A 151 -0.66 -28.21 -15.53
C GLY A 151 -0.41 -29.69 -15.30
#